data_AF-A0A9E1N1C7-F1
#
_entry.id   AF-A0A9E1N1C7-F1
#
_cell.length_a   1.000
_cell.length_b   1.000
_cell.length_c   1.000
_cell.angle_alpha   90.00
_cell.angle_beta   90.00
_cell.angle_gamma   90.00
#
_symmetry.space_group_name_H-M   'P 1'
#
loop_
_entity.id
_entity.type
_entity.pdbx_description
1 polymer ?
#
loop_
_entity_poly.entity_id
_entity_poly.type
_entity_poly.pdbx_seq_one_letter_code
_entity_poly.pdbx_strand_id
1 'polypeptide(L)'
;MACGGPTTPDVNEPQDQSADQAHKTAEDHMIKYPAAHRGDVVDDYHGTKVADPYRWLEDPDSAESRAWIDEQNKITQTWLSVVQSRDKMRQRVEELFNYERYGVPSKKAGKYFYSHNDGLQNQSVLYVMDALDGEARLLLDPNT
;
A
#
# COMPACT_ATOMS: atom_id res chain seq x y z
N MET A 1 -59.51 29.57 -18.97
CA MET A 1 -58.51 29.04 -18.04
C MET A 1 -57.87 27.84 -18.70
N ALA A 2 -56.75 28.05 -19.39
CA ALA A 2 -56.07 27.04 -20.20
C ALA A 2 -54.71 26.74 -19.58
N CYS A 3 -54.39 25.46 -19.52
CA CYS A 3 -53.21 24.87 -18.89
C CYS A 3 -51.89 25.28 -19.56
N GLY A 4 -50.83 25.35 -18.74
CA GLY A 4 -49.50 25.81 -19.12
C GLY A 4 -48.84 25.03 -20.24
N GLY A 5 -48.06 25.75 -21.05
CA GLY A 5 -47.17 25.19 -22.06
C GLY A 5 -45.86 24.66 -21.45
N PRO A 6 -45.19 23.70 -22.12
CA PRO A 6 -43.93 23.16 -21.65
C PRO A 6 -42.77 24.12 -22.00
N THR A 7 -42.02 24.54 -20.99
CA THR A 7 -40.69 25.15 -21.15
C THR A 7 -39.67 24.04 -21.43
N THR A 8 -39.00 24.11 -22.57
CA THR A 8 -37.83 23.29 -22.90
C THR A 8 -36.63 23.71 -22.05
N PRO A 9 -35.91 22.78 -21.38
CA PRO A 9 -34.58 23.07 -20.89
C PRO A 9 -33.57 23.02 -22.05
N ASP A 10 -32.70 24.02 -22.08
CA ASP A 10 -31.56 24.19 -22.97
C ASP A 10 -30.60 22.99 -22.85
N VAL A 11 -30.31 22.34 -23.98
CA VAL A 11 -29.43 21.16 -24.06
C VAL A 11 -28.08 21.63 -24.56
N ASN A 12 -27.25 22.17 -23.66
CA ASN A 12 -25.82 22.31 -23.96
C ASN A 12 -24.98 22.39 -22.68
N GLU A 13 -24.83 21.24 -22.02
CA GLU A 13 -23.78 21.01 -21.02
C GLU A 13 -22.72 20.11 -21.69
N PRO A 14 -21.44 20.51 -21.72
CA PRO A 14 -20.40 19.65 -22.27
C PRO A 14 -20.24 18.44 -21.35
N GLN A 15 -20.69 17.28 -21.82
CA GLN A 15 -20.52 16.01 -21.14
C GLN A 15 -19.02 15.75 -20.96
N ASP A 16 -18.60 15.62 -19.69
CA ASP A 16 -17.26 15.23 -19.30
C ASP A 16 -16.99 13.79 -19.75
N GLN A 17 -16.46 13.64 -20.97
CA GLN A 17 -16.09 12.35 -21.58
C GLN A 17 -14.80 11.74 -20.96
N SER A 18 -14.26 12.32 -19.89
CA SER A 18 -13.02 11.87 -19.24
C SER A 18 -13.22 10.62 -18.37
N ALA A 19 -14.38 10.49 -17.71
CA ALA A 19 -14.62 9.40 -16.77
C ALA A 19 -14.98 8.05 -17.45
N ASP A 20 -15.56 8.12 -18.66
CA ASP A 20 -16.14 6.95 -19.34
C ASP A 20 -15.10 6.11 -20.13
N GLN A 21 -13.88 6.64 -20.29
CA GLN A 21 -12.76 5.91 -20.91
C GLN A 21 -11.98 5.04 -19.93
N ALA A 22 -12.15 5.24 -18.61
CA ALA A 22 -11.45 4.45 -17.59
C ALA A 22 -12.11 3.07 -17.37
N HIS A 23 -13.41 2.92 -17.67
CA HIS A 23 -14.15 1.67 -17.48
C HIS A 23 -14.00 0.67 -18.63
N LYS A 24 -13.45 1.06 -19.79
CA LYS A 24 -13.33 0.19 -20.98
C LYS A 24 -12.07 -0.69 -21.04
N THR A 25 -11.17 -0.61 -20.07
CA THR A 25 -9.88 -1.35 -20.11
C THR A 25 -9.79 -2.50 -19.12
N ALA A 26 -10.80 -2.69 -18.26
CA ALA A 26 -10.82 -3.71 -17.20
C ALA A 26 -11.75 -4.90 -17.50
N GLU A 27 -12.44 -4.91 -18.64
CA GLU A 27 -13.25 -6.04 -19.08
C GLU A 27 -12.36 -6.99 -19.91
N ASP A 28 -12.20 -8.21 -19.39
CA ASP A 28 -11.62 -9.42 -20.00
C ASP A 28 -10.09 -9.61 -20.00
N HIS A 29 -9.45 -9.45 -18.84
CA HIS A 29 -8.25 -10.25 -18.54
C HIS A 29 -8.65 -11.37 -17.58
N MET A 30 -9.02 -12.53 -18.12
CA MET A 30 -9.22 -13.74 -17.32
C MET A 30 -7.91 -14.08 -16.59
N ILE A 31 -7.81 -13.69 -15.31
CA ILE A 31 -6.66 -13.96 -14.46
C ILE A 31 -6.62 -15.46 -14.17
N LYS A 32 -5.55 -16.12 -14.61
CA LYS A 32 -5.28 -17.52 -14.27
C LYS A 32 -4.51 -17.57 -12.95
N TYR A 33 -5.20 -17.89 -11.86
CA TYR A 33 -4.56 -18.11 -10.56
C TYR A 33 -3.66 -19.35 -10.58
N PRO A 34 -2.53 -19.34 -9.85
CA PRO A 34 -1.70 -20.53 -9.72
C PRO A 34 -2.46 -21.60 -8.95
N ALA A 35 -2.21 -22.85 -9.31
CA ALA A 35 -2.77 -23.98 -8.57
C ALA A 35 -2.24 -23.95 -7.14
N ALA A 36 -3.15 -23.87 -6.16
CA ALA A 36 -2.83 -24.05 -4.76
C ALA A 36 -3.09 -25.52 -4.40
N HIS A 37 -2.04 -26.24 -4.01
CA HIS A 37 -2.16 -27.60 -3.51
C HIS A 37 -3.08 -27.60 -2.27
N ARG A 38 -3.95 -28.63 -2.19
CA ARG A 38 -4.86 -28.85 -1.06
C ARG A 38 -4.41 -30.10 -0.33
N GLY A 39 -3.85 -29.91 0.85
CA GLY A 39 -3.55 -30.99 1.78
C GLY A 39 -4.80 -31.55 2.46
N ASP A 40 -4.57 -32.54 3.30
CA ASP A 40 -5.59 -33.35 3.99
C ASP A 40 -5.61 -33.12 5.50
N VAL A 41 -4.92 -32.09 5.99
CA VAL A 41 -4.85 -31.76 7.42
C VAL A 41 -6.24 -31.43 7.96
N VAL A 42 -6.65 -32.13 9.00
CA VAL A 42 -7.92 -31.92 9.72
C VAL A 42 -7.66 -31.99 11.22
N ASP A 43 -7.95 -30.90 11.91
CA ASP A 43 -7.85 -30.80 13.36
C ASP A 43 -9.20 -31.13 14.04
N ASP A 44 -9.15 -31.54 15.30
CA ASP A 44 -10.35 -31.80 16.11
C ASP A 44 -10.40 -30.81 17.28
N TYR A 45 -11.42 -29.94 17.26
CA TYR A 45 -11.69 -29.00 18.33
C TYR A 45 -12.96 -29.41 19.07
N HIS A 46 -12.78 -30.02 20.25
CA HIS A 46 -13.86 -30.43 21.16
C HIS A 46 -14.91 -31.36 20.49
N GLY A 47 -14.47 -32.27 19.64
CA GLY A 47 -15.33 -33.20 18.89
C GLY A 47 -15.75 -32.67 17.52
N THR A 48 -15.35 -31.46 17.14
CA THR A 48 -15.64 -30.86 15.82
C THR A 48 -14.41 -30.94 14.92
N LYS A 49 -14.52 -31.66 13.81
CA LYS A 49 -13.46 -31.75 12.79
C LYS A 49 -13.42 -30.49 11.92
N VAL A 50 -12.26 -29.86 11.81
CA VAL A 50 -12.01 -28.66 11.00
C VAL A 50 -10.86 -28.92 10.05
N ALA A 51 -11.15 -28.90 8.74
CA ALA A 51 -10.13 -29.10 7.71
C ALA A 51 -9.35 -27.82 7.45
N ASP A 52 -8.02 -27.95 7.33
CA ASP A 52 -7.12 -26.88 6.92
C ASP A 52 -6.26 -27.32 5.72
N PRO A 53 -6.82 -27.27 4.50
CA PRO A 53 -6.14 -27.75 3.29
C PRO A 53 -4.88 -26.96 2.92
N TYR A 54 -4.65 -25.79 3.53
CA TYR A 54 -3.56 -24.90 3.18
C TYR A 54 -2.55 -24.71 4.31
N ARG A 55 -2.57 -25.60 5.31
CA ARG A 55 -1.61 -25.64 6.43
C ARG A 55 -0.14 -25.54 5.98
N TRP A 56 0.19 -26.05 4.80
CA TRP A 56 1.54 -25.97 4.23
C TRP A 56 2.03 -24.53 3.99
N LEU A 57 1.12 -23.57 3.78
CA LEU A 57 1.45 -22.14 3.67
C LEU A 57 1.89 -21.50 4.99
N GLU A 58 1.70 -22.18 6.13
CA GLU A 58 2.19 -21.70 7.42
C GLU A 58 3.71 -21.83 7.57
N ASP A 59 4.37 -22.63 6.72
CA ASP A 59 5.83 -22.68 6.63
C ASP A 59 6.30 -21.78 5.46
N PRO A 60 6.78 -20.56 5.73
CA PRO A 60 7.24 -19.64 4.70
C PRO A 60 8.59 -20.03 4.09
N ASP A 61 9.37 -20.88 4.76
CA ASP A 61 10.71 -21.28 4.29
C ASP A 61 10.66 -22.51 3.36
N SER A 62 9.52 -23.21 3.33
CA SER A 62 9.30 -24.33 2.42
C SER A 62 9.45 -23.90 0.95
N ALA A 63 9.95 -24.82 0.12
CA ALA A 63 10.09 -24.55 -1.32
C ALA A 63 8.72 -24.39 -2.00
N GLU A 64 7.71 -25.10 -1.52
CA GLU A 64 6.34 -25.05 -2.05
C GLU A 64 5.70 -23.69 -1.78
N SER A 65 5.78 -23.18 -0.53
CA SER A 65 5.26 -21.87 -0.13
C SER A 65 5.92 -20.75 -0.91
N ARG A 66 7.25 -20.76 -1.02
CA ARG A 66 7.98 -19.75 -1.79
C ARG A 66 7.59 -19.73 -3.27
N ALA A 67 7.53 -20.90 -3.91
CA ALA A 67 7.12 -20.99 -5.30
C ALA A 67 5.69 -20.48 -5.52
N TRP A 68 4.76 -20.79 -4.61
CA TRP A 68 3.39 -20.29 -4.70
C TRP A 68 3.29 -18.78 -4.49
N ILE A 69 4.03 -18.23 -3.50
CA ILE A 69 4.11 -16.78 -3.24
C ILE A 69 4.65 -16.05 -4.46
N ASP A 70 5.69 -16.57 -5.11
CA ASP A 70 6.28 -15.96 -6.30
C ASP A 70 5.30 -15.91 -7.48
N GLU A 71 4.54 -16.98 -7.71
CA GLU A 71 3.51 -17.00 -8.77
C GLU A 71 2.34 -16.05 -8.46
N GLN A 72 1.93 -15.93 -7.20
CA GLN A 72 0.92 -14.94 -6.79
C GLN A 72 1.42 -13.50 -6.97
N ASN A 73 2.66 -13.22 -6.58
CA ASN A 73 3.30 -11.92 -6.78
C ASN A 73 3.39 -11.58 -8.27
N LYS A 74 3.74 -12.54 -9.13
CA LYS A 74 3.84 -12.35 -10.58
C LYS A 74 2.52 -11.92 -11.21
N ILE A 75 1.42 -12.56 -10.83
CA ILE A 75 0.07 -12.16 -11.30
C ILE A 75 -0.24 -10.74 -10.84
N THR A 76 -0.02 -10.47 -9.55
CA THR A 76 -0.32 -9.18 -8.94
C THR A 76 0.48 -8.07 -9.61
N GLN A 77 1.78 -8.24 -9.81
CA GLN A 77 2.62 -7.24 -10.46
C GLN A 77 2.28 -7.07 -11.93
N THR A 78 1.91 -8.15 -12.64
CA THR A 78 1.45 -8.08 -14.02
C THR A 78 0.18 -7.23 -14.12
N TRP A 79 -0.79 -7.48 -13.24
CA TRP A 79 -2.02 -6.68 -13.20
C TRP A 79 -1.75 -5.23 -12.81
N LEU A 80 -0.91 -4.97 -11.80
CA LEU A 80 -0.55 -3.61 -11.40
C LEU A 80 0.23 -2.87 -12.50
N SER A 81 0.98 -3.57 -13.35
CA SER A 81 1.77 -2.96 -14.42
C SER A 81 0.91 -2.37 -15.54
N VAL A 82 -0.31 -2.88 -15.75
CA VAL A 82 -1.23 -2.34 -16.78
C VAL A 82 -1.97 -1.08 -16.33
N VAL A 83 -1.91 -0.75 -15.04
CA VAL A 83 -2.57 0.43 -14.48
C VAL A 83 -1.80 1.69 -14.86
N GLN A 84 -2.28 2.40 -15.89
CA GLN A 84 -1.61 3.56 -16.49
C GLN A 84 -1.32 4.71 -15.49
N SER A 85 -2.16 4.87 -14.46
CA SER A 85 -1.99 5.93 -13.45
C SER A 85 -0.98 5.59 -12.35
N ARG A 86 -0.51 4.33 -12.26
CA ARG A 86 0.32 3.84 -11.14
C ARG A 86 1.58 4.68 -10.95
N ASP A 87 2.31 4.95 -12.02
CA ASP A 87 3.57 5.72 -11.93
C ASP A 87 3.32 7.18 -11.58
N LYS A 88 2.27 7.80 -12.12
CA LYS A 88 1.88 9.17 -11.77
C LYS A 88 1.49 9.29 -10.29
N MET A 89 0.73 8.31 -9.78
CA MET A 89 0.36 8.26 -8.36
C MET A 89 1.60 8.05 -7.48
N ARG A 90 2.50 7.13 -7.85
CA ARG A 90 3.76 6.92 -7.13
C ARG A 90 4.58 8.19 -7.03
N GLN A 91 4.80 8.88 -8.15
CA GLN A 91 5.51 10.16 -8.19
C GLN A 91 4.83 11.21 -7.32
N ARG A 92 3.50 11.32 -7.40
CA ARG A 92 2.77 12.32 -6.60
C ARG A 92 2.87 12.04 -5.10
N VAL A 93 2.80 10.78 -4.69
CA VAL A 93 2.99 10.39 -3.29
C VAL A 93 4.43 10.68 -2.85
N GLU A 94 5.42 10.35 -3.68
CA GLU A 94 6.84 10.63 -3.40
C GLU A 94 7.10 12.13 -3.18
N GLU A 95 6.58 12.98 -4.07
CA GLU A 95 6.65 14.45 -3.91
C GLU A 95 6.03 14.94 -2.60
N LEU A 96 4.86 14.42 -2.25
CA LEU A 96 4.14 14.81 -1.02
C LEU A 96 4.80 14.28 0.25
N PHE A 97 5.55 13.18 0.15
CA PHE A 97 6.22 12.55 1.27
C PHE A 97 7.64 13.07 1.49
N ASN A 98 8.27 13.64 0.44
CA ASN A 98 9.61 14.19 0.46
C ASN A 98 9.66 15.57 1.14
N TYR A 99 9.48 15.58 2.45
CA TYR A 99 9.68 16.76 3.28
C TYR A 99 10.35 16.37 4.60
N GLU A 100 11.07 17.34 5.16
CA GLU A 100 11.81 17.17 6.39
C GLU A 100 10.87 16.94 7.58
N ARG A 101 11.14 15.90 8.37
CA ARG A 101 10.30 15.50 9.50
C ARG A 101 11.13 15.36 10.76
N TYR A 102 10.66 16.03 11.81
CA TYR A 102 11.24 15.97 13.14
C TYR A 102 10.26 15.29 14.10
N GLY A 103 10.77 14.35 14.88
CA GLY A 103 10.10 13.85 16.07
C GLY A 103 10.17 14.88 17.19
N VAL A 104 9.24 14.77 18.15
CA VAL A 104 9.23 15.64 19.33
C VAL A 104 10.47 15.33 20.19
N PRO A 105 11.32 16.33 20.51
CA PRO A 105 12.47 16.11 21.38
C PRO A 105 12.06 15.60 22.76
N SER A 106 12.73 14.56 23.25
CA SER A 106 12.54 14.01 24.59
C SER A 106 13.81 14.16 25.42
N LYS A 107 13.66 14.56 26.69
CA LYS A 107 14.81 14.78 27.59
C LYS A 107 15.06 13.54 28.45
N LYS A 108 16.29 13.00 28.41
CA LYS A 108 16.75 11.92 29.30
C LYS A 108 18.19 12.14 29.73
N ALA A 109 18.49 11.91 31.01
CA ALA A 109 19.84 12.03 31.57
C ALA A 109 20.59 13.33 31.19
N GLY A 110 19.87 14.46 31.17
CA GLY A 110 20.44 15.76 30.81
C GLY A 110 20.65 16.02 29.32
N LYS A 111 20.29 15.09 28.43
CA LYS A 111 20.38 15.22 26.97
C LYS A 111 19.00 15.21 26.32
N TYR A 112 18.93 15.73 25.09
CA TYR A 112 17.73 15.70 24.26
C TYR A 112 17.90 14.71 23.13
N PHE A 113 16.86 13.94 22.85
CA PHE A 113 16.82 12.93 21.80
C PHE A 113 15.65 13.22 20.88
N TYR A 114 15.89 13.19 19.58
CA TYR A 114 14.83 13.37 18.57
C TYR A 114 15.13 12.54 17.34
N SER A 115 14.08 12.10 16.65
CA SER A 115 14.19 11.47 15.34
C SER A 115 14.12 12.51 14.24
N HIS A 116 14.85 12.31 13.16
CA HIS A 116 14.84 13.17 11.99
C HIS A 116 14.84 12.32 10.72
N ASN A 117 14.06 12.75 9.73
CA ASN A 117 14.02 12.13 8.40
C ASN A 117 14.07 13.25 7.36
N ASP A 118 15.01 13.15 6.43
CA ASP A 118 15.22 14.16 5.38
C ASP A 118 14.12 14.20 4.30
N GLY A 119 13.22 13.20 4.31
CA GLY A 119 12.05 13.10 3.43
C GLY A 119 11.83 11.68 2.93
N LEU A 120 12.85 11.06 2.35
CA LEU A 120 12.71 9.77 1.66
C LEU A 120 13.57 8.65 2.26
N GLN A 121 14.28 8.91 3.37
CA GLN A 121 14.92 7.85 4.14
C GLN A 121 13.91 6.76 4.56
N ASN A 122 14.32 5.49 4.42
CA ASN A 122 13.49 4.34 4.78
C ASN A 122 13.08 4.37 6.26
N GLN A 123 14.01 4.76 7.13
CA GLN A 123 13.80 4.90 8.57
C GLN A 123 14.31 6.25 9.06
N SER A 124 13.63 6.83 10.05
CA SER A 124 14.11 8.06 10.69
C SER A 124 15.39 7.79 11.49
N VAL A 125 16.31 8.74 11.44
CA VAL A 125 17.60 8.70 12.12
C VAL A 125 17.48 9.33 13.51
N LEU A 126 18.11 8.75 14.51
CA LEU A 126 18.07 9.23 15.90
C LEU A 126 19.28 10.14 16.17
N TYR A 127 18.99 11.34 16.66
CA TYR A 127 19.99 12.34 17.04
C TYR A 127 19.97 12.60 18.55
N VAL A 128 21.10 13.08 19.07
CA VAL A 128 21.27 13.52 20.45
C VAL A 128 21.86 14.94 20.51
N MET A 129 21.34 15.76 21.41
CA MET A 129 21.83 17.12 21.69
C MET A 129 22.07 17.31 23.17
N ASP A 130 23.08 18.11 23.52
CA ASP A 130 23.39 18.45 24.91
C ASP A 130 22.51 19.63 25.42
N ALA A 131 21.96 20.45 24.52
CA ALA A 131 20.97 21.51 24.77
C ALA A 131 19.94 21.56 23.61
N LEU A 132 18.79 22.23 23.80
CA LEU A 132 17.74 22.29 22.75
C LEU A 132 18.16 23.11 21.52
N ASP A 133 19.06 24.07 21.71
CA ASP A 133 19.68 24.93 20.72
C ASP A 133 21.13 24.52 20.42
N GLY A 134 21.57 23.38 20.94
CA GLY A 134 22.91 22.85 20.74
C GLY A 134 23.08 22.11 19.43
N GLU A 135 24.32 21.75 19.11
CA GLU A 135 24.64 20.94 17.94
C GLU A 135 24.09 19.50 18.09
N ALA A 136 23.39 19.04 17.06
CA ALA A 136 22.89 17.67 17.00
C ALA A 136 23.96 16.71 16.51
N ARG A 137 24.11 15.59 17.22
CA ARG A 137 25.02 14.50 16.88
C ARG A 137 24.23 13.26 16.53
N LEU A 138 24.64 12.59 15.47
CA LEU A 138 24.09 11.29 15.10
C LEU A 138 24.31 10.30 16.25
N LEU A 139 23.24 9.62 16.68
CA LEU A 139 23.31 8.58 17.70
C LEU A 139 23.11 7.19 17.10
N LEU A 140 22.09 7.02 16.26
CA LEU A 140 21.76 5.76 15.61
C LEU A 140 21.11 6.02 14.26
N ASP A 141 21.63 5.40 13.22
CA ASP A 141 21.02 5.35 11.89
C ASP A 141 20.53 3.92 11.61
N PRO A 142 19.22 3.66 11.62
CA PRO A 142 18.68 2.33 11.28
C PRO A 142 18.81 1.95 9.81
N ASN A 143 19.23 2.88 8.94
CA ASN A 143 19.43 2.61 7.52
C ASN A 143 20.81 1.98 7.23
N THR A 144 21.71 1.88 8.23
CA THR A 144 23.08 1.34 8.12
C THR A 144 23.38 0.23 9.13
#